data_AF-A0A4R1MLH9-F1
#
_entry.id   AF-A0A4R1MLH9-F1
#
_cell.length_a   1.000
_cell.length_b   1.000
_cell.length_c   1.000
_cell.angle_alpha   90.00
_cell.angle_beta   90.00
_cell.angle_gamma   90.00
#
_symmetry.space_group_name_H-M   'P 1'
#
loop_
_entity.id
_entity.type
_entity.pdbx_description
1 polymer ?
#
loop_
_entity_poly.entity_id
_entity_poly.type
_entity_poly.pdbx_seq_one_letter_code
_entity_poly.pdbx_strand_id
1 'polypeptide(L)'
;MENYYDVIIRLLDLLDTVEEGFFYSVEQIKKDERIEAFNMLKDISDGIETITNSLQPILMEVESETDLLFKQRNFMDFFEGLLHQYENNKEDFLVLLEETIKKYNLWKNEIEKTLKPFVLS
;
A
#
# COMPACT_ATOMS: atom_id res chain seq x y z
N MET A 1 14.31 9.70 16.63
CA MET A 1 14.88 8.72 15.68
C MET A 1 15.20 7.36 16.30
N GLU A 2 16.01 7.23 17.37
CA GLU A 2 16.25 5.90 18.00
C GLU A 2 14.94 5.18 18.41
N ASN A 3 13.94 5.94 18.88
CA ASN A 3 12.64 5.40 19.28
C ASN A 3 11.76 4.87 18.13
N TYR A 4 12.11 5.16 16.87
CA TYR A 4 11.33 4.75 15.70
C TYR A 4 12.01 3.66 14.87
N TYR A 5 13.22 3.23 15.23
CA TYR A 5 13.98 2.24 14.47
C TYR A 5 13.18 0.94 14.24
N ASP A 6 12.66 0.34 15.32
CA ASP A 6 11.84 -0.88 15.24
C ASP A 6 10.52 -0.65 14.48
N VAL A 7 9.95 0.55 14.59
CA VAL A 7 8.72 0.92 13.88
C VAL A 7 8.98 1.01 12.39
N ILE A 8 10.09 1.62 11.98
CA ILE A 8 10.47 1.75 10.57
C ILE A 8 10.72 0.36 9.97
N ILE A 9 11.45 -0.53 10.64
CA ILE A 9 11.67 -1.90 10.14
C ILE A 9 10.34 -2.61 9.90
N ARG A 10 9.46 -2.62 10.90
CA ARG A 10 8.14 -3.27 10.77
C ARG A 10 7.27 -2.64 9.68
N LEU A 11 7.37 -1.34 9.48
CA LEU A 11 6.66 -0.63 8.42
C LEU A 11 7.18 -1.06 7.04
N LEU A 12 8.51 -1.18 6.87
CA LEU A 12 9.11 -1.68 5.65
C LEU A 12 8.70 -3.13 5.36
N ASP A 13 8.70 -4.00 6.36
CA ASP A 13 8.23 -5.39 6.21
C ASP A 13 6.74 -5.47 5.84
N LEU A 14 5.92 -4.58 6.42
CA LEU A 14 4.49 -4.50 6.10
C LEU A 14 4.25 -4.03 4.66
N LEU A 15 5.10 -3.14 4.12
CA LEU A 15 5.03 -2.75 2.71
C LEU A 15 5.27 -3.93 1.76
N ASP A 16 6.20 -4.81 2.09
CA ASP A 16 6.43 -6.04 1.31
C ASP A 16 5.23 -6.98 1.42
N THR A 17 4.71 -7.18 2.63
CA THR A 17 3.53 -8.03 2.87
C THR A 17 2.29 -7.56 2.12
N VAL A 18 2.04 -6.24 2.08
CA VAL A 18 0.92 -5.67 1.31
C VAL A 18 1.13 -5.85 -0.20
N GLU A 19 2.36 -5.75 -0.69
CA GLU A 19 2.66 -6.03 -2.12
C GLU A 19 2.34 -7.48 -2.48
N GLU A 20 2.75 -8.43 -1.63
CA GLU A 20 2.44 -9.85 -1.81
C GLU A 20 0.93 -10.10 -1.81
N GLY A 21 0.17 -9.43 -0.94
CA GLY A 21 -1.29 -9.48 -0.92
C GLY A 21 -1.92 -9.04 -2.25
N PHE A 22 -1.37 -8.00 -2.88
CA PHE A 22 -1.84 -7.56 -4.20
C PHE A 22 -1.60 -8.64 -5.27
N PHE A 23 -0.40 -9.24 -5.30
CA PHE A 23 -0.10 -10.33 -6.23
C PHE A 23 -0.98 -11.56 -5.98
N TYR A 24 -1.24 -11.89 -4.72
CA TYR A 24 -2.20 -12.93 -4.36
C TYR A 24 -3.59 -12.62 -4.93
N SER A 25 -4.08 -11.39 -4.74
CA SER A 25 -5.38 -10.96 -5.28
C SER A 25 -5.47 -11.12 -6.79
N VAL A 26 -4.41 -10.76 -7.53
CA VAL A 26 -4.34 -10.96 -8.99
C VAL A 26 -4.49 -12.45 -9.36
N GLU A 27 -3.77 -13.34 -8.66
CA GLU A 27 -3.84 -14.77 -8.92
C GLU A 27 -5.21 -15.36 -8.61
N GLN A 28 -5.90 -14.88 -7.57
CA GLN A 28 -7.25 -15.32 -7.25
C GLN A 28 -8.28 -14.85 -8.29
N ILE A 29 -8.16 -13.62 -8.78
CA ILE A 29 -9.02 -13.14 -9.88
C ILE A 29 -8.83 -13.97 -11.13
N LYS A 30 -7.59 -14.36 -11.48
CA LYS A 30 -7.31 -15.23 -12.64
C LYS A 30 -7.91 -16.63 -12.50
N LYS A 31 -8.11 -17.11 -11.27
CA LYS A 31 -8.77 -18.39 -10.95
C LYS A 31 -10.29 -18.28 -10.82
N ASP A 32 -10.85 -17.09 -11.02
CA ASP A 32 -12.25 -16.75 -10.77
C ASP A 32 -12.68 -16.88 -9.28
N GLU A 33 -11.70 -16.88 -8.36
CA GLU A 33 -11.89 -16.86 -6.90
C GLU A 33 -12.07 -15.42 -6.41
N ARG A 34 -13.17 -14.77 -6.86
CA ARG A 34 -13.41 -13.33 -6.63
C ARG A 34 -13.56 -12.98 -5.14
N ILE A 35 -14.24 -13.81 -4.36
CA ILE A 35 -14.48 -13.57 -2.92
C ILE A 35 -13.16 -13.55 -2.15
N GLU A 36 -12.29 -14.52 -2.42
CA GLU A 36 -10.96 -14.64 -1.82
C GLU A 36 -10.09 -13.44 -2.19
N ALA A 37 -10.11 -13.02 -3.46
CA ALA A 37 -9.41 -11.80 -3.89
C ALA A 37 -9.92 -10.56 -3.14
N PHE A 38 -11.23 -10.43 -2.96
CA PHE A 38 -11.82 -9.28 -2.26
C PHE A 38 -11.52 -9.26 -0.78
N ASN A 39 -11.53 -10.41 -0.11
CA ASN A 39 -11.13 -10.49 1.29
C ASN A 39 -9.67 -10.06 1.45
N MET A 40 -8.77 -10.51 0.56
CA MET A 40 -7.39 -10.04 0.56
C MET A 40 -7.28 -8.53 0.31
N LEU A 41 -8.08 -7.96 -0.59
CA LEU A 41 -8.11 -6.51 -0.81
C LEU A 41 -8.60 -5.73 0.42
N LYS A 42 -9.48 -6.29 1.24
CA LYS A 42 -9.82 -5.69 2.53
C LYS A 42 -8.65 -5.75 3.51
N ASP A 43 -7.99 -6.90 3.63
CA ASP A 43 -6.81 -7.04 4.49
C ASP A 43 -5.69 -6.07 4.06
N ILE A 44 -5.53 -5.86 2.76
CA ILE A 44 -4.63 -4.83 2.19
C ILE A 44 -5.05 -3.43 2.61
N SER A 45 -6.35 -3.10 2.57
CA SER A 45 -6.88 -1.81 3.03
C SER A 45 -6.48 -1.53 4.48
N ASP A 46 -6.66 -2.51 5.35
CA ASP A 46 -6.31 -2.41 6.77
C ASP A 46 -4.79 -2.27 6.97
N GLY A 47 -4.00 -2.97 6.15
CA GLY A 47 -2.54 -2.85 6.10
C GLY A 47 -2.08 -1.45 5.70
N ILE A 48 -2.70 -0.86 4.68
CA ILE A 48 -2.41 0.50 4.20
C ILE A 48 -2.77 1.56 5.25
N GLU A 49 -3.89 1.40 5.94
CA GLU A 49 -4.28 2.27 7.05
C GLU A 49 -3.24 2.19 8.19
N THR A 50 -2.80 0.98 8.53
CA THR A 50 -1.77 0.76 9.55
C THR A 50 -0.44 1.42 9.16
N ILE A 51 -0.01 1.28 7.91
CA ILE A 51 1.18 1.96 7.37
C ILE A 51 1.02 3.47 7.50
N THR A 52 -0.10 4.02 7.03
CA THR A 52 -0.38 5.47 7.04
C THR A 52 -0.30 6.06 8.45
N ASN A 53 -0.99 5.42 9.39
CA ASN A 53 -1.06 5.88 10.78
C ASN A 53 0.32 5.79 11.47
N SER A 54 1.11 4.78 11.14
CA SER A 54 2.47 4.61 11.67
C SER A 54 3.48 5.57 11.05
N LEU A 55 3.28 5.92 9.78
CA LEU A 55 4.15 6.80 9.00
C LEU A 55 4.03 8.26 9.46
N GLN A 56 2.82 8.74 9.75
CA GLN A 56 2.55 10.13 10.09
C GLN A 56 3.47 10.71 11.19
N PRO A 57 3.61 10.11 12.39
CA PRO A 57 4.48 10.66 13.43
C PRO A 57 5.96 10.69 13.04
N ILE A 58 6.39 9.76 12.17
CA ILE A 58 7.78 9.69 11.69
C ILE A 58 8.07 10.85 10.72
N LEU A 59 7.15 11.12 9.78
CA LEU A 59 7.32 12.21 8.81
C LEU A 59 7.40 13.58 9.47
N MET A 60 6.63 13.79 10.54
CA MET A 60 6.69 15.02 11.33
C MET A 60 8.06 15.23 11.99
N GLU A 61 8.81 14.16 12.30
CA GLU A 61 10.15 14.25 12.87
C GLU A 61 11.23 14.50 11.80
N VAL A 62 11.05 14.00 10.57
CA VAL A 62 12.06 14.07 9.51
C VAL A 62 11.85 15.20 8.49
N GLU A 63 10.89 16.09 8.72
CA GLU A 63 10.53 17.23 7.85
C GLU A 63 10.35 16.84 6.35
N SER A 64 9.90 15.62 6.09
CA SER A 64 9.74 15.06 4.74
C SER A 64 8.26 14.76 4.47
N GLU A 65 7.51 15.76 4.00
CA GLU A 65 6.04 15.62 3.88
C GLU A 65 5.52 15.73 2.43
N THR A 66 6.11 16.55 1.57
CA THR A 66 5.37 17.06 0.40
C THR A 66 5.15 16.04 -0.73
N ASP A 67 6.16 15.28 -1.14
CA ASP A 67 6.02 14.33 -2.26
C ASP A 67 5.37 13.01 -1.82
N LEU A 68 5.65 12.58 -0.60
CA LEU A 68 5.15 11.33 -0.04
C LEU A 68 3.64 11.38 0.21
N LEU A 69 3.14 12.45 0.82
CA LEU A 69 1.71 12.64 1.07
C LEU A 69 0.92 12.78 -0.23
N PHE A 70 1.50 13.40 -1.26
CA PHE A 70 0.87 13.48 -2.57
C PHE A 70 0.73 12.10 -3.23
N LYS A 71 1.80 11.30 -3.22
CA LYS A 71 1.79 9.92 -3.74
C LYS A 71 0.83 9.02 -2.96
N GLN A 72 0.78 9.19 -1.63
CA GLN A 72 -0.16 8.48 -0.77
C GLN A 72 -1.60 8.78 -1.16
N ARG A 73 -1.97 10.06 -1.28
CA ARG A 73 -3.34 10.44 -1.68
C ARG A 73 -3.69 9.88 -3.07
N ASN A 74 -2.78 10.01 -4.03
CA ASN A 74 -2.99 9.47 -5.37
C ASN A 74 -3.24 7.95 -5.36
N PHE A 75 -2.51 7.22 -4.53
CA PHE A 75 -2.70 5.80 -4.36
C PHE A 75 -4.04 5.47 -3.70
N MET A 76 -4.40 6.15 -2.61
CA MET A 76 -5.67 5.93 -1.90
C MET A 76 -6.88 6.16 -2.81
N ASP A 77 -6.88 7.23 -3.61
CA ASP A 77 -7.95 7.52 -4.56
C ASP A 77 -8.14 6.37 -5.57
N PHE A 78 -7.04 5.77 -6.06
CA PHE A 78 -7.09 4.62 -6.96
C PHE A 78 -7.57 3.34 -6.27
N PHE A 79 -7.11 3.13 -5.03
CA PHE A 79 -7.46 1.94 -4.26
C PHE A 79 -8.94 1.94 -3.84
N GLU A 80 -9.49 3.08 -3.42
CA GLU A 80 -10.92 3.24 -3.18
C GLU A 80 -11.74 3.01 -4.47
N GLY A 81 -11.25 3.54 -5.60
CA GLY A 81 -11.82 3.28 -6.92
C GLY A 81 -11.86 1.80 -7.28
N LEU A 82 -10.79 1.06 -6.97
CA LEU A 82 -10.71 -0.39 -7.18
C LEU A 82 -11.77 -1.14 -6.36
N LEU A 83 -11.87 -0.87 -5.06
CA LEU A 83 -12.86 -1.49 -4.18
C LEU A 83 -14.29 -1.22 -4.68
N HIS A 84 -14.57 0.01 -5.13
CA HIS A 84 -15.88 0.35 -5.69
C HIS A 84 -16.18 -0.36 -7.02
N GLN A 85 -15.19 -0.54 -7.91
CA GLN A 85 -15.41 -1.29 -9.16
C GLN A 85 -15.65 -2.78 -8.92
N TYR A 86 -15.01 -3.36 -7.89
CA TYR A 86 -15.25 -4.75 -7.51
C TYR A 86 -16.73 -4.99 -7.15
N GLU A 87 -17.29 -4.13 -6.29
CA GLU A 87 -18.70 -4.23 -5.85
C GLU A 87 -19.70 -4.13 -7.00
N ASN A 88 -19.32 -3.42 -8.07
CA ASN A 88 -20.12 -3.24 -9.28
C ASN A 88 -19.87 -4.29 -10.37
N ASN A 89 -19.04 -5.30 -10.08
CA ASN A 89 -18.79 -6.49 -10.91
C ASN A 89 -18.37 -6.18 -12.37
N LYS A 90 -17.50 -5.19 -12.56
CA LYS A 90 -17.05 -4.78 -13.90
C LYS A 90 -16.01 -5.72 -14.51
N GLU A 91 -16.06 -5.87 -15.84
CA GLU A 91 -15.15 -6.73 -16.62
C GLU A 91 -13.68 -6.27 -16.54
N ASP A 92 -13.43 -4.97 -16.34
CA ASP A 92 -12.08 -4.39 -16.34
C ASP A 92 -11.36 -4.42 -14.97
N PHE A 93 -11.88 -5.19 -14.00
CA PHE A 93 -11.35 -5.21 -12.64
C PHE A 93 -9.85 -5.57 -12.56
N LEU A 94 -9.41 -6.55 -13.36
CA LEU A 94 -8.00 -6.96 -13.37
C LEU A 94 -7.07 -5.85 -13.87
N VAL A 95 -7.48 -5.10 -14.89
CA VAL A 95 -6.71 -3.97 -15.42
C VAL A 95 -6.57 -2.89 -14.35
N LEU A 96 -7.67 -2.57 -13.66
CA LEU A 96 -7.64 -1.60 -12.58
C LEU A 96 -6.77 -2.06 -11.40
N LEU A 97 -6.83 -3.36 -11.05
CA LEU A 97 -5.97 -3.94 -10.02
C LEU A 97 -4.49 -3.80 -10.37
N GLU A 98 -4.10 -4.11 -11.60
CA GLU A 98 -2.72 -3.93 -12.07
C GLU A 98 -2.27 -2.47 -12.08
N GLU A 99 -3.16 -1.53 -12.40
CA GLU A 99 -2.88 -0.09 -12.30
C GLU A 99 -2.68 0.35 -10.85
N THR A 100 -3.55 -0.12 -9.95
CA THR A 100 -3.43 0.13 -8.50
C THR A 100 -2.13 -0.40 -7.93
N ILE A 101 -1.65 -1.57 -8.36
CA ILE A 101 -0.35 -2.12 -7.97
C ILE A 101 0.80 -1.21 -8.41
N LYS A 102 0.75 -0.67 -9.63
CA LYS A 102 1.76 0.29 -10.09
C LYS A 102 1.79 1.55 -9.22
N LYS A 103 0.62 2.06 -8.82
CA LYS A 103 0.50 3.22 -7.92
C LYS A 103 1.03 2.92 -6.52
N TYR A 104 0.69 1.76 -5.99
CA TYR A 104 1.22 1.26 -4.73
C TYR A 104 2.74 1.22 -4.75
N ASN A 105 3.34 0.63 -5.80
CA ASN A 105 4.80 0.51 -5.90
C ASN A 105 5.51 1.87 -6.00
N LEU A 106 4.89 2.88 -6.65
CA LEU A 106 5.41 4.24 -6.65
C LEU A 106 5.38 4.87 -5.26
N TRP A 107 4.31 4.65 -4.49
CA TRP A 107 4.19 5.14 -3.12
C TRP A 107 5.16 4.42 -2.18
N LYS A 108 5.19 3.09 -2.20
CA LYS A 108 6.15 2.23 -1.48
C LYS A 108 7.59 2.69 -1.69
N ASN A 109 8.01 2.87 -2.95
CA ASN A 109 9.37 3.30 -3.27
C ASN A 109 9.73 4.66 -2.63
N GLU A 110 8.78 5.59 -2.53
CA GLU A 110 9.05 6.88 -1.87
C GLU A 110 9.14 6.72 -0.35
N ILE A 111 8.32 5.86 0.27
CA ILE A 111 8.47 5.51 1.69
C ILE A 111 9.84 4.92 1.94
N GLU A 112 10.24 3.90 1.17
CA GLU A 112 11.52 3.23 1.33
C GLU A 112 12.69 4.19 1.18
N LYS A 113 12.68 5.04 0.15
CA LYS A 113 13.70 6.07 -0.07
C LYS A 113 13.79 7.06 1.10
N THR A 114 12.65 7.37 1.71
CA THR A 114 12.56 8.27 2.86
C THR A 114 13.08 7.60 4.14
N LEU A 115 12.71 6.34 4.37
CA LEU A 115 12.90 5.68 5.67
C LEU A 115 14.14 4.77 5.77
N LYS A 116 14.54 4.09 4.69
CA LYS A 116 15.71 3.18 4.67
C LYS A 116 17.00 3.84 5.20
N PRO A 117 17.31 5.12 4.92
CA PRO A 117 18.51 5.78 5.46
C PRO A 117 18.59 5.77 6.99
N PHE A 118 17.46 5.69 7.70
CA PHE A 118 17.41 5.73 9.17
C PHE A 118 17.56 4.36 9.83
N VAL A 119 17.55 3.27 9.06
CA VAL A 119 17.69 1.89 9.58
C VAL A 119 18.95 1.18 9.09
N LEU A 120 19.58 1.68 8.02
CA LEU A 120 20.82 1.17 7.43
C LEU A 120 22.08 1.94 7.88
N SER A 121 21.93 2.94 8.76
CA SER A 121 23.02 3.78 9.28
C SER A 121 23.63 3.25 10.57
#